data_AF-A0A9Q6EYT0-F1
#
_entry.id   AF-A0A9Q6EYT0-F1
#
_cell.length_a   1.000
_cell.length_b   1.000
_cell.length_c   1.000
_cell.angle_alpha   90.00
_cell.angle_beta   90.00
_cell.angle_gamma   90.00
#
_symmetry.space_group_name_H-M   'P 1'
#
loop_
_entity.id
_entity.type
_entity.pdbx_description
1 polymer ?
#
loop_
_entity_poly.entity_id
_entity_poly.type
_entity_poly.pdbx_seq_one_letter_code
_entity_poly.pdbx_strand_id
1 'polypeptide(L)'
;MSLTVSELLALEGLSALRLRAGKQGLQRAVRWYYVAENEHIAEWIMGGELVFITGINHPRDEANLIQLLMEGKQRGIAGMVILTGEAYIHAIPATLIALADELGMPLIEQPYLLKMVIVTERIGTALVRSENVLQSQRDILMQLVTGDYPDLQMLHQRALHQQLDFTRPLRLAALRLEGLSRLFRQFPPEQAEAWLLQAHRSVRQQLQQQLNQQGNSFPLLERSNMFLFLLPDEEGEGFQQKKWLQQWLQTLADGEESLSLLCGLSAPVRQLQGYPRALSQARQALDLCDTLRPTQRISDYQQLGFIKLLSAVSDPALLNDFMHDTLGCLIEPGRKAPWLLLETLETLLQENGYVVRAADRLGLHRNTLHQRIQRIEKLTGYPVSHPQFHLNASVALVIWRLSQNHLQDPP
;
A
#
# COMPACT_ATOMS: atom_id res chain seq x y z
N MET A 1 -4.44 -7.42 -13.98
CA MET A 1 -3.27 -6.89 -14.72
C MET A 1 -3.76 -6.03 -15.86
N SER A 2 -3.04 -4.96 -16.19
CA SER A 2 -3.31 -4.07 -17.33
C SER A 2 -2.62 -4.59 -18.59
N LEU A 3 -3.30 -4.55 -19.75
CA LEU A 3 -2.72 -4.89 -21.06
C LEU A 3 -1.44 -4.08 -21.33
N THR A 4 -0.32 -4.75 -21.60
CA THR A 4 0.96 -4.12 -21.92
C THR A 4 1.15 -3.88 -23.41
N VAL A 5 2.11 -3.02 -23.79
CA VAL A 5 2.49 -2.84 -25.20
C VAL A 5 2.93 -4.16 -25.85
N SER A 6 3.68 -4.99 -25.11
CA SER A 6 4.12 -6.31 -25.60
C SER A 6 2.96 -7.24 -25.90
N GLU A 7 1.98 -7.34 -25.00
CA GLU A 7 0.80 -8.18 -25.18
C GLU A 7 -0.09 -7.66 -26.32
N LEU A 8 -0.20 -6.33 -26.44
CA LEU A 8 -0.95 -5.69 -27.51
C LEU A 8 -0.39 -6.04 -28.89
N LEU A 9 0.94 -5.96 -29.07
CA LEU A 9 1.60 -6.34 -30.31
C LEU A 9 1.45 -7.83 -30.65
N ALA A 10 1.21 -8.68 -29.65
CA ALA A 10 0.97 -10.10 -29.80
C ALA A 10 -0.49 -10.47 -30.11
N LEU A 11 -1.42 -9.50 -30.12
CA LEU A 11 -2.83 -9.75 -30.43
C LEU A 11 -3.00 -10.29 -31.85
N GLU A 12 -3.86 -11.30 -31.99
CA GLU A 12 -4.23 -11.87 -33.27
C GLU A 12 -4.79 -10.78 -34.22
N GLY A 13 -4.26 -10.74 -35.44
CA GLY A 13 -4.61 -9.72 -36.45
C GLY A 13 -3.77 -8.44 -36.39
N LEU A 14 -2.90 -8.27 -35.38
CA LEU A 14 -2.01 -7.11 -35.26
C LEU A 14 -0.54 -7.42 -35.59
N SER A 15 -0.23 -8.60 -36.14
CA SER A 15 1.14 -9.05 -36.47
C SER A 15 1.87 -8.16 -37.48
N ALA A 16 1.14 -7.33 -38.23
CA ALA A 16 1.72 -6.35 -39.15
C ALA A 16 2.19 -5.05 -38.44
N LEU A 17 1.80 -4.81 -37.19
CA LEU A 17 2.40 -3.77 -36.37
C LEU A 17 3.85 -4.14 -36.05
N ARG A 18 4.78 -3.21 -36.23
CA ARG A 18 6.21 -3.46 -36.01
C ARG A 18 6.77 -2.50 -35.00
N LEU A 19 7.37 -3.02 -33.94
CA LEU A 19 8.20 -2.22 -33.05
C LEU A 19 9.45 -1.76 -33.82
N ARG A 20 9.68 -0.44 -33.87
CA ARG A 20 10.83 0.17 -34.55
C ARG A 20 11.89 0.69 -33.58
N ALA A 21 11.50 1.09 -32.38
CA ALA A 21 12.39 1.53 -31.30
C ALA A 21 11.69 1.40 -29.93
N GLY A 22 12.44 1.62 -28.85
CA GLY A 22 11.94 1.74 -27.49
C GLY A 22 11.63 0.41 -26.81
N LYS A 23 12.39 -0.65 -27.11
CA LYS A 23 12.16 -2.01 -26.60
C LYS A 23 12.07 -2.08 -25.06
N GLN A 24 12.79 -1.20 -24.36
CA GLN A 24 12.76 -1.10 -22.90
C GLN A 24 11.36 -0.76 -22.35
N GLY A 25 10.50 -0.11 -23.14
CA GLY A 25 9.15 0.29 -22.75
C GLY A 25 8.06 -0.75 -23.05
N LEU A 26 8.39 -1.96 -23.50
CA LEU A 26 7.40 -2.97 -23.89
C LEU A 26 6.46 -3.40 -22.75
N GLN A 27 6.89 -3.26 -21.49
CA GLN A 27 6.11 -3.59 -20.30
C GLN A 27 5.23 -2.42 -19.81
N ARG A 28 5.18 -1.31 -20.55
CA ARG A 28 4.27 -0.19 -20.23
C ARG A 28 2.83 -0.65 -20.38
N ALA A 29 2.01 -0.35 -19.38
CA ALA A 29 0.57 -0.56 -19.40
C ALA A 29 -0.10 0.40 -20.38
N VAL A 30 -0.96 -0.13 -21.23
CA VAL A 30 -1.82 0.62 -22.15
C VAL A 30 -3.19 0.73 -21.49
N ARG A 31 -3.66 1.95 -21.22
CA ARG A 31 -5.03 2.16 -20.69
C ARG A 31 -6.05 2.50 -21.75
N TRP A 32 -5.61 3.05 -22.87
CA TRP A 32 -6.47 3.59 -23.92
C TRP A 32 -5.68 3.75 -25.21
N TYR A 33 -6.36 3.82 -26.36
CA TYR A 33 -5.76 4.29 -27.60
C TYR A 33 -6.28 5.70 -27.91
N TYR A 34 -5.43 6.57 -28.43
CA TYR A 34 -5.81 7.92 -28.83
C TYR A 34 -5.31 8.20 -30.25
N VAL A 35 -6.16 8.74 -31.11
CA VAL A 35 -5.76 9.13 -32.48
C VAL A 35 -5.53 10.64 -32.47
N ALA A 36 -4.29 11.05 -32.72
CA ALA A 36 -3.90 12.44 -32.73
C ALA A 36 -4.19 13.08 -34.09
N GLU A 37 -5.05 14.09 -34.07
CA GLU A 37 -5.42 14.85 -35.27
C GLU A 37 -4.81 16.27 -35.28
N ASN A 38 -4.25 16.71 -34.14
CA ASN A 38 -3.78 18.08 -33.92
C ASN A 38 -2.25 18.19 -34.00
N GLU A 39 -1.72 19.40 -34.15
CA GLU A 39 -0.28 19.69 -34.15
C GLU A 39 0.40 19.27 -32.83
N HIS A 40 -0.27 19.53 -31.70
CA HIS A 40 0.13 19.17 -30.34
C HIS A 40 -0.85 18.16 -29.73
N ILE A 41 -0.35 17.30 -28.85
CA ILE A 41 -1.14 16.29 -28.12
C ILE A 41 -1.21 16.54 -26.62
N ALA A 42 -0.32 17.38 -26.08
CA ALA A 42 -0.13 17.53 -24.63
C ALA A 42 -1.42 17.87 -23.84
N GLU A 43 -2.36 18.61 -24.42
CA GLU A 43 -3.62 19.01 -23.76
C GLU A 43 -4.71 17.93 -23.79
N TRP A 44 -4.56 16.92 -24.65
CA TRP A 44 -5.60 15.94 -24.97
C TRP A 44 -5.34 14.55 -24.38
N ILE A 45 -4.14 14.35 -23.82
CA ILE A 45 -3.69 13.08 -23.25
C ILE A 45 -3.48 13.21 -21.74
N MET A 46 -3.75 12.12 -21.01
CA MET A 46 -3.60 12.05 -19.55
C MET A 46 -2.51 11.05 -19.10
N GLY A 47 -1.81 10.39 -20.04
CA GLY A 47 -0.72 9.43 -19.78
C GLY A 47 -1.17 7.95 -19.77
N GLY A 48 -0.35 7.03 -20.27
CA GLY A 48 -0.71 5.62 -20.43
C GLY A 48 -1.49 5.27 -21.71
N GLU A 49 -1.75 6.24 -22.59
CA GLU A 49 -2.33 5.96 -23.91
C GLU A 49 -1.31 5.38 -24.89
N LEU A 50 -1.78 4.58 -25.84
CA LEU A 50 -1.08 4.33 -27.09
C LEU A 50 -1.54 5.37 -28.12
N VAL A 51 -0.65 6.30 -28.48
CA VAL A 51 -0.98 7.46 -29.31
C VAL A 51 -0.70 7.17 -30.79
N PHE A 52 -1.74 7.19 -31.61
CA PHE A 52 -1.68 7.01 -33.06
C PHE A 52 -1.49 8.35 -33.76
N ILE A 53 -0.39 8.49 -34.47
CA ILE A 53 -0.08 9.63 -35.31
C ILE A 53 -0.35 9.26 -36.77
N THR A 54 -1.18 10.08 -37.40
CA THR A 54 -1.44 10.04 -38.83
C THR A 54 -1.04 11.36 -39.47
N GLY A 55 -0.92 11.38 -40.80
CA GLY A 55 -0.78 12.62 -41.56
C GLY A 55 -2.03 13.03 -42.33
N ILE A 56 -3.20 12.46 -42.00
CA ILE A 56 -4.45 12.65 -42.76
C ILE A 56 -5.00 14.06 -42.55
N ASN A 57 -5.19 14.46 -41.29
CA ASN A 57 -5.79 15.75 -40.93
C ASN A 57 -4.73 16.85 -40.76
N HIS A 58 -3.48 16.47 -40.51
CA HIS A 58 -2.37 17.41 -40.33
C HIS A 58 -1.09 16.83 -40.96
N PRO A 59 -0.42 17.57 -41.87
CA PRO A 59 0.87 17.15 -42.40
C PRO A 59 1.87 16.92 -41.28
N ARG A 60 2.70 15.88 -41.38
CA ARG A 60 3.71 15.55 -40.36
C ARG A 60 5.09 15.60 -40.98
N ASP A 61 5.91 16.52 -40.52
CA ASP A 61 7.34 16.53 -40.79
C ASP A 61 8.12 15.92 -39.61
N GLU A 62 9.43 15.77 -39.78
CA GLU A 62 10.30 15.18 -38.77
C GLU A 62 10.30 15.98 -37.46
N ALA A 63 10.28 17.33 -37.55
CA ALA A 63 10.27 18.21 -36.39
C ALA A 63 8.99 18.03 -35.55
N ASN A 64 7.83 17.99 -36.20
CA ASN A 64 6.55 17.76 -35.52
C ASN A 64 6.50 16.37 -34.88
N LEU A 65 6.98 15.32 -35.55
CA LEU A 65 7.00 13.97 -34.96
C LEU A 65 7.91 13.89 -33.72
N ILE A 66 9.07 14.56 -33.74
CA ILE A 66 9.96 14.66 -32.57
C ILE A 66 9.26 15.39 -31.43
N GLN A 67 8.59 16.50 -31.73
CA GLN A 67 7.83 17.25 -30.74
C GLN A 67 6.74 16.41 -30.09
N LEU A 68 5.93 15.70 -30.88
CA LEU A 68 4.88 14.81 -30.38
C LEU A 68 5.42 13.70 -29.48
N LEU A 69 6.57 13.11 -29.84
CA LEU A 69 7.22 12.10 -29.00
C LEU A 69 7.64 12.68 -27.65
N MET A 70 8.18 13.91 -27.63
CA MET A 70 8.59 14.59 -26.42
C MET A 70 7.38 14.97 -25.54
N GLU A 71 6.32 15.52 -26.13
CA GLU A 71 5.06 15.80 -25.42
C GLU A 71 4.47 14.51 -24.81
N GLY A 72 4.45 13.43 -25.59
CA GLY A 72 4.01 12.12 -25.14
C GLY A 72 4.84 11.57 -24.00
N LYS A 73 6.18 11.70 -24.08
CA LYS A 73 7.10 11.29 -23.01
C LYS A 73 6.84 12.07 -21.72
N GLN A 74 6.67 13.39 -21.81
CA GLN A 74 6.38 14.24 -20.65
C GLN A 74 5.04 13.88 -20.00
N ARG A 75 4.02 13.56 -20.80
CA ARG A 75 2.70 13.13 -20.31
C ARG A 75 2.64 11.65 -19.92
N GLY A 76 3.70 10.88 -20.15
CA GLY A 76 3.80 9.48 -19.73
C GLY A 76 2.97 8.50 -20.56
N ILE A 77 2.88 8.69 -21.88
CA ILE A 77 2.19 7.73 -22.77
C ILE A 77 2.82 6.33 -22.73
N ALA A 78 2.05 5.31 -23.13
CA ALA A 78 2.49 3.94 -23.22
C ALA A 78 3.36 3.68 -24.47
N GLY A 79 3.08 4.41 -25.55
CA GLY A 79 3.86 4.33 -26.79
C GLY A 79 3.25 5.20 -27.90
N MET A 80 4.00 5.36 -28.99
CA MET A 80 3.58 6.11 -30.17
C MET A 80 3.52 5.19 -31.38
N VAL A 81 2.39 5.20 -32.09
CA VAL A 81 2.16 4.44 -33.32
C VAL A 81 2.12 5.40 -34.50
N ILE A 82 2.93 5.17 -35.53
CA ILE A 82 2.95 5.98 -36.75
C ILE A 82 2.32 5.18 -37.89
N LEU A 83 1.29 5.75 -38.52
CA LEU A 83 0.69 5.21 -39.73
C LEU A 83 1.58 5.55 -40.94
N THR A 84 2.36 4.58 -41.43
CA THR A 84 3.24 4.76 -42.59
C THR A 84 2.57 4.30 -43.89
N GLY A 85 2.80 5.05 -44.96
CA GLY A 85 2.27 4.77 -46.29
C GLY A 85 2.60 5.87 -47.30
N GLU A 86 2.29 5.64 -48.56
CA GLU A 86 2.69 6.53 -49.67
C GLU A 86 2.02 7.91 -49.65
N ALA A 87 0.89 8.09 -48.97
CA ALA A 87 0.10 9.32 -49.07
C ALA A 87 0.46 10.41 -48.06
N TYR A 88 1.02 10.05 -46.90
CA TYR A 88 1.13 10.99 -45.76
C TYR A 88 2.50 10.94 -45.08
N ILE A 89 2.84 9.80 -44.46
CA ILE A 89 4.11 9.60 -43.77
C ILE A 89 4.80 8.41 -44.45
N HIS A 90 5.75 8.67 -45.34
CA HIS A 90 6.39 7.61 -46.14
C HIS A 90 7.16 6.60 -45.29
N ALA A 91 7.93 7.09 -44.32
CA ALA A 91 8.74 6.29 -43.42
C ALA A 91 8.95 7.04 -42.10
N ILE A 92 9.25 6.28 -41.04
CA ILE A 92 9.63 6.85 -39.75
C ILE A 92 11.08 7.38 -39.85
N PRO A 93 11.35 8.67 -39.56
CA PRO A 93 12.70 9.23 -39.60
C PRO A 93 13.68 8.49 -38.66
N ALA A 94 14.92 8.29 -39.11
CA ALA A 94 15.94 7.57 -38.34
C ALA A 94 16.30 8.29 -37.01
N THR A 95 16.26 9.61 -37.03
CA THR A 95 16.42 10.49 -35.85
C THR A 95 15.35 10.23 -34.80
N LEU A 96 14.09 10.07 -35.22
CA LEU A 96 12.97 9.76 -34.33
C LEU A 96 13.09 8.36 -33.72
N ILE A 97 13.55 7.38 -34.51
CA ILE A 97 13.86 6.02 -34.04
C ILE A 97 14.93 6.07 -32.95
N ALA A 98 16.04 6.76 -33.21
CA ALA A 98 17.14 6.89 -32.24
C ALA A 98 16.68 7.59 -30.94
N LEU A 99 15.90 8.67 -31.05
CA LEU A 99 15.34 9.38 -29.90
C LEU A 99 14.37 8.50 -29.09
N ALA A 100 13.51 7.73 -29.76
CA ALA A 100 12.59 6.83 -29.09
C ALA A 100 13.32 5.71 -28.31
N ASP A 101 14.42 5.18 -28.87
CA ASP A 101 15.29 4.22 -28.17
C ASP A 101 15.97 4.85 -26.95
N GLU A 102 16.52 6.05 -27.08
CA GLU A 102 17.13 6.80 -25.97
C GLU A 102 16.13 7.04 -24.84
N LEU A 103 14.90 7.42 -25.18
CA LEU A 103 13.83 7.67 -24.21
C LEU A 103 13.18 6.38 -23.66
N GLY A 104 13.53 5.21 -24.21
CA GLY A 104 12.90 3.93 -23.90
C GLY A 104 11.39 3.92 -24.21
N MET A 105 10.95 4.73 -25.19
CA MET A 105 9.54 4.91 -25.55
C MET A 105 9.18 4.03 -26.75
N PRO A 106 8.24 3.08 -26.64
CA PRO A 106 7.87 2.22 -27.75
C PRO A 106 7.38 3.03 -28.95
N LEU A 107 8.11 2.92 -30.06
CA LEU A 107 7.76 3.51 -31.35
C LEU A 107 7.35 2.38 -32.29
N ILE A 108 6.10 2.38 -32.71
CA ILE A 108 5.47 1.30 -33.45
C ILE A 108 5.07 1.81 -34.83
N GLU A 109 5.38 1.04 -35.86
CA GLU A 109 4.93 1.28 -37.22
C GLU A 109 3.64 0.51 -37.49
N GLN A 110 2.62 1.23 -37.96
CA GLN A 110 1.42 0.64 -38.56
C GLN A 110 1.47 0.87 -40.07
N PRO A 111 1.56 -0.19 -40.89
CA PRO A 111 1.51 -0.04 -42.34
C PRO A 111 0.09 0.35 -42.80
N TYR A 112 -0.03 1.21 -43.82
CA TYR A 112 -1.31 1.69 -44.35
C TYR A 112 -2.29 0.60 -44.80
N LEU A 113 -1.76 -0.58 -45.18
CA LEU A 113 -2.57 -1.76 -45.54
C LEU A 113 -3.33 -2.32 -44.33
N LEU A 114 -2.78 -2.18 -43.12
CA LEU A 114 -3.46 -2.56 -41.89
C LEU A 114 -4.41 -1.42 -41.48
N LYS A 115 -5.71 -1.66 -41.71
CA LYS A 115 -6.74 -0.64 -41.51
C LYS A 115 -6.86 -0.26 -40.03
N MET A 116 -6.92 1.04 -39.78
CA MET A 116 -7.03 1.60 -38.43
C MET A 116 -8.20 1.03 -37.65
N VAL A 117 -9.36 0.86 -38.28
CA VAL A 117 -10.55 0.27 -37.64
C VAL A 117 -10.28 -1.13 -37.06
N ILE A 118 -9.51 -1.95 -37.76
CA ILE A 118 -9.13 -3.29 -37.28
C ILE A 118 -8.23 -3.14 -36.05
N VAL A 119 -7.25 -2.23 -36.12
CA VAL A 119 -6.31 -2.00 -35.01
C VAL A 119 -7.03 -1.50 -33.77
N THR A 120 -7.84 -0.45 -33.90
CA THR A 120 -8.54 0.17 -32.77
C THR A 120 -9.62 -0.74 -32.19
N GLU A 121 -10.36 -1.49 -33.01
CA GLU A 121 -11.34 -2.48 -32.55
C GLU A 121 -10.67 -3.57 -31.71
N ARG A 122 -9.53 -4.11 -32.17
CA ARG A 122 -8.80 -5.18 -31.46
C ARG A 122 -8.21 -4.68 -30.15
N ILE A 123 -7.59 -3.50 -30.16
CA ILE A 123 -7.04 -2.88 -28.95
C ILE A 123 -8.16 -2.57 -27.97
N GLY A 124 -9.24 -1.90 -28.42
CA GLY A 124 -10.38 -1.56 -27.57
C GLY A 124 -11.02 -2.81 -26.94
N THR A 125 -11.24 -3.87 -27.74
CA THR A 125 -11.77 -5.14 -27.25
C THR A 125 -10.84 -5.79 -26.21
N ALA A 126 -9.53 -5.78 -26.45
CA ALA A 126 -8.55 -6.34 -25.52
C ALA A 126 -8.49 -5.56 -24.19
N LEU A 127 -8.55 -4.22 -24.25
CA LEU A 127 -8.61 -3.35 -23.07
C LEU A 127 -9.85 -3.64 -22.22
N VAL A 128 -11.03 -3.69 -22.84
CA VAL A 128 -12.29 -4.03 -22.14
C VAL A 128 -12.23 -5.42 -21.51
N ARG A 129 -11.67 -6.41 -22.22
CA ARG A 129 -11.49 -7.77 -21.68
C ARG A 129 -10.54 -7.77 -20.48
N SER A 130 -9.41 -7.05 -20.56
CA SER A 130 -8.43 -6.93 -19.47
C SER A 130 -9.06 -6.30 -18.23
N GLU A 131 -9.88 -5.25 -18.39
CA GLU A 131 -10.58 -4.62 -17.27
C GLU A 131 -11.63 -5.56 -16.66
N ASN A 132 -12.40 -6.28 -17.49
CA ASN A 132 -13.39 -7.25 -17.00
C ASN A 132 -12.74 -8.39 -16.20
N VAL A 133 -11.58 -8.88 -16.63
CA VAL A 133 -10.80 -9.88 -15.88
C VAL A 133 -10.36 -9.31 -14.53
N LEU A 134 -9.80 -8.10 -14.52
CA LEU A 134 -9.37 -7.45 -13.29
C LEU A 134 -10.54 -7.20 -12.32
N GLN A 135 -11.69 -6.76 -12.83
CA GLN A 135 -12.89 -6.58 -12.03
C GLN A 135 -13.39 -7.92 -11.47
N SER A 136 -13.43 -8.98 -12.29
CA SER A 136 -13.81 -10.31 -11.81
C SER A 136 -12.84 -10.83 -10.73
N GLN A 137 -11.53 -10.59 -10.87
CA GLN A 137 -10.54 -10.96 -9.86
C GLN A 137 -10.78 -10.19 -8.54
N ARG A 138 -11.06 -8.88 -8.63
CA ARG A 138 -11.40 -8.05 -7.45
C ARG A 138 -12.66 -8.55 -6.78
N ASP A 139 -13.72 -8.84 -7.54
CA ASP A 139 -14.98 -9.31 -6.99
C ASP A 139 -14.81 -10.65 -6.27
N ILE A 140 -14.09 -11.60 -6.87
CA ILE A 140 -13.76 -12.90 -6.23
C ILE A 140 -13.00 -12.68 -4.92
N LEU A 141 -11.96 -11.85 -4.95
CA LEU A 141 -11.14 -11.61 -3.77
C LEU A 141 -11.93 -10.86 -2.69
N MET A 142 -12.79 -9.90 -3.06
CA MET A 142 -13.68 -9.21 -2.14
C MET A 142 -14.64 -10.19 -1.47
N GLN A 143 -15.35 -11.02 -2.24
CA GLN A 143 -16.24 -12.06 -1.70
C GLN A 143 -15.49 -12.98 -0.74
N LEU A 144 -14.30 -13.45 -1.13
CA LEU A 144 -13.46 -14.32 -0.31
C LEU A 144 -13.08 -13.67 1.03
N VAL A 145 -12.64 -12.41 0.98
CA VAL A 145 -12.13 -11.67 2.14
C VAL A 145 -13.25 -11.18 3.05
N THR A 146 -14.46 -10.92 2.52
CA THR A 146 -15.63 -10.57 3.35
C THR A 146 -16.39 -11.78 3.85
N GLY A 147 -16.23 -12.95 3.24
CA GLY A 147 -17.06 -14.12 3.52
C GLY A 147 -18.43 -14.06 2.84
N ASP A 148 -18.64 -13.11 1.93
CA ASP A 148 -19.90 -12.90 1.23
C ASP A 148 -19.96 -13.73 -0.05
N TYR A 149 -20.04 -15.04 0.13
CA TYR A 149 -20.21 -15.99 -0.96
C TYR A 149 -21.27 -17.04 -0.60
N PRO A 150 -22.15 -17.41 -1.54
CA PRO A 150 -23.17 -18.44 -1.28
C PRO A 150 -22.57 -19.85 -1.21
N ASP A 151 -21.52 -20.10 -1.98
CA ASP A 151 -20.84 -21.39 -2.06
C ASP A 151 -19.33 -21.19 -2.30
N LEU A 152 -18.53 -21.80 -1.42
CA LEU A 152 -17.08 -21.75 -1.47
C LEU A 152 -16.50 -22.54 -2.65
N GLN A 153 -17.14 -23.64 -3.06
CA GLN A 153 -16.64 -24.44 -4.19
C GLN A 153 -16.75 -23.67 -5.50
N MET A 154 -17.90 -23.03 -5.74
CA MET A 154 -18.09 -22.12 -6.87
C MET A 154 -17.05 -20.97 -6.86
N LEU A 155 -16.82 -20.34 -5.70
CA LEU A 155 -15.83 -19.28 -5.58
C LEU A 155 -14.41 -19.78 -5.90
N HIS A 156 -14.05 -20.97 -5.43
CA HIS A 156 -12.76 -21.60 -5.73
C HIS A 156 -12.59 -21.90 -7.22
N GLN A 157 -13.63 -22.41 -7.90
CA GLN A 157 -13.60 -22.64 -9.34
C GLN A 157 -13.43 -21.33 -10.12
N ARG A 158 -14.11 -20.25 -9.70
CA ARG A 158 -13.95 -18.93 -10.31
C ARG A 158 -12.53 -18.39 -10.10
N ALA A 159 -11.96 -18.56 -8.90
CA ALA A 159 -10.57 -18.18 -8.62
C ALA A 159 -9.58 -18.91 -9.54
N LEU A 160 -9.72 -20.23 -9.70
CA LEU A 160 -8.90 -21.02 -10.61
C LEU A 160 -9.03 -20.57 -12.06
N HIS A 161 -10.25 -20.29 -12.53
CA HIS A 161 -10.50 -19.78 -13.88
C HIS A 161 -9.81 -18.43 -14.12
N GLN A 162 -9.78 -17.56 -13.10
CA GLN A 162 -9.11 -16.27 -13.13
C GLN A 162 -7.62 -16.32 -12.75
N GLN A 163 -7.03 -17.54 -12.68
CA GLN A 163 -5.62 -17.78 -12.39
C GLN A 163 -5.15 -17.22 -11.02
N LEU A 164 -6.06 -17.14 -10.05
CA LEU A 164 -5.73 -16.75 -8.68
C LEU A 164 -5.29 -17.99 -7.88
N ASP A 165 -4.00 -18.05 -7.56
CA ASP A 165 -3.39 -19.18 -6.87
C ASP A 165 -3.41 -19.04 -5.34
N PHE A 166 -4.41 -19.65 -4.71
CA PHE A 166 -4.56 -19.73 -3.27
C PHE A 166 -3.99 -21.02 -2.65
N THR A 167 -3.20 -21.81 -3.39
CA THR A 167 -2.62 -23.06 -2.88
C THR A 167 -1.47 -22.82 -1.91
N ARG A 168 -0.74 -21.72 -2.11
CA ARG A 168 0.31 -21.23 -1.21
C ARG A 168 -0.26 -20.44 -0.03
N PRO A 169 0.42 -20.45 1.14
CA PRO A 169 0.04 -19.60 2.26
C PRO A 169 0.15 -18.11 1.88
N LEU A 170 -0.86 -17.32 2.21
CA LEU A 170 -0.88 -15.87 1.95
C LEU A 170 -1.23 -15.12 3.23
N ARG A 171 -0.67 -13.92 3.40
CA ARG A 171 -1.13 -12.94 4.40
C ARG A 171 -1.99 -11.90 3.73
N LEU A 172 -2.99 -11.42 4.47
CA LEU A 172 -3.73 -10.23 4.11
C LEU A 172 -3.11 -9.02 4.80
N ALA A 173 -2.76 -8.02 4.02
CA ALA A 173 -2.34 -6.71 4.50
C ALA A 173 -3.51 -5.73 4.38
N ALA A 174 -3.71 -4.92 5.42
CA ALA A 174 -4.61 -3.78 5.42
C ALA A 174 -3.81 -2.51 5.64
N LEU A 175 -4.02 -1.50 4.82
CA LEU A 175 -3.24 -0.26 4.83
C LEU A 175 -4.17 0.95 4.80
N ARG A 176 -3.89 1.96 5.62
CA ARG A 176 -4.72 3.16 5.79
C ARG A 176 -3.86 4.42 5.91
N LEU A 177 -4.37 5.52 5.36
CA LEU A 177 -3.82 6.87 5.54
C LEU A 177 -4.01 7.34 6.98
N GLU A 178 -2.92 7.80 7.61
CA GLU A 178 -2.94 8.43 8.92
C GLU A 178 -3.36 9.91 8.80
N GLY A 179 -3.89 10.48 9.88
CA GLY A 179 -4.07 11.92 9.99
C GLY A 179 -5.25 12.51 9.23
N LEU A 180 -6.17 11.68 8.71
CA LEU A 180 -7.37 12.14 8.01
C LEU A 180 -8.18 13.12 8.87
N SER A 181 -8.45 12.80 10.14
CA SER A 181 -9.18 13.71 11.05
C SER A 181 -8.49 15.07 11.19
N ARG A 182 -7.16 15.11 11.21
CA ARG A 182 -6.38 16.35 11.31
C ARG A 182 -6.48 17.17 10.03
N LEU A 183 -6.46 16.53 8.86
CA LEU A 183 -6.62 17.18 7.56
C LEU A 183 -7.94 17.97 7.50
N PHE A 184 -9.06 17.32 7.85
CA PHE A 184 -10.39 17.95 7.82
C PHE A 184 -10.61 19.00 8.92
N ARG A 185 -9.79 19.00 9.99
CA ARG A 185 -9.77 20.10 10.98
C ARG A 185 -8.95 21.30 10.52
N GLN A 186 -7.92 21.10 9.70
CA GLN A 186 -6.97 22.15 9.30
C GLN A 186 -7.36 22.89 8.03
N PHE A 187 -8.03 22.21 7.09
CA PHE A 187 -8.37 22.76 5.78
C PHE A 187 -9.89 22.80 5.56
N PRO A 188 -10.38 23.71 4.70
CA PRO A 188 -11.76 23.68 4.24
C PRO A 188 -12.13 22.30 3.66
N PRO A 189 -13.38 21.81 3.84
CA PRO A 189 -13.77 20.47 3.40
C PRO A 189 -13.45 20.16 1.94
N GLU A 190 -13.68 21.11 1.02
CA GLU A 190 -13.40 20.91 -0.41
C GLU A 190 -11.90 20.70 -0.69
N GLN A 191 -11.03 21.43 -0.01
CA GLN A 191 -9.57 21.30 -0.17
C GLN A 191 -9.06 20.00 0.48
N ALA A 192 -9.58 19.65 1.66
CA ALA A 192 -9.28 18.39 2.33
C ALA A 192 -9.72 17.18 1.49
N GLU A 193 -10.91 17.24 0.90
CA GLU A 193 -11.43 16.18 0.03
C GLU A 193 -10.60 16.04 -1.26
N ALA A 194 -10.26 17.16 -1.91
CA ALA A 194 -9.41 17.15 -3.10
C ALA A 194 -8.02 16.56 -2.80
N TRP A 195 -7.43 16.94 -1.66
CA TRP A 195 -6.16 16.38 -1.19
C TRP A 195 -6.29 14.88 -0.91
N LEU A 196 -7.36 14.44 -0.23
CA LEU A 196 -7.60 13.02 0.07
C LEU A 196 -7.72 12.19 -1.22
N LEU A 197 -8.47 12.68 -2.21
CA LEU A 197 -8.61 12.01 -3.50
C LEU A 197 -7.28 11.94 -4.27
N GLN A 198 -6.43 12.97 -4.16
CA GLN A 198 -5.10 12.94 -4.76
C GLN A 198 -4.17 11.96 -4.02
N ALA A 199 -4.12 12.02 -2.70
CA ALA A 199 -3.34 11.11 -1.87
C ALA A 199 -3.75 9.65 -2.10
N HIS A 200 -5.05 9.35 -2.13
CA HIS A 200 -5.56 8.00 -2.39
C HIS A 200 -5.15 7.50 -3.78
N ARG A 201 -5.21 8.34 -4.82
CA ARG A 201 -4.73 8.00 -6.18
C ARG A 201 -3.22 7.76 -6.20
N SER A 202 -2.42 8.62 -5.55
CA SER A 202 -0.96 8.48 -5.45
C SER A 202 -0.59 7.15 -4.77
N VAL A 203 -1.17 6.87 -3.59
CA VAL A 203 -0.93 5.61 -2.85
C VAL A 203 -1.35 4.40 -3.67
N ARG A 204 -2.53 4.42 -4.31
CA ARG A 204 -2.99 3.33 -5.16
C ARG A 204 -1.99 3.02 -6.27
N GLN A 205 -1.54 4.06 -6.99
CA GLN A 205 -0.62 3.91 -8.11
C GLN A 205 0.73 3.36 -7.65
N GLN A 206 1.30 3.95 -6.60
CA GLN A 206 2.60 3.53 -6.07
C GLN A 206 2.54 2.11 -5.50
N LEU A 207 1.50 1.78 -4.73
CA LEU A 207 1.31 0.44 -4.17
C LEU A 207 1.14 -0.60 -5.29
N GLN A 208 0.30 -0.33 -6.29
CA GLN A 208 0.13 -1.25 -7.41
C GLN A 208 1.44 -1.47 -8.18
N GLN A 209 2.22 -0.42 -8.41
CA GLN A 209 3.53 -0.53 -9.06
C GLN A 209 4.49 -1.40 -8.25
N GLN A 210 4.54 -1.18 -6.93
CA GLN A 210 5.35 -1.95 -6.00
C GLN A 210 4.96 -3.43 -5.96
N LEU A 211 3.65 -3.73 -5.90
CA LEU A 211 3.15 -5.11 -5.96
C LEU A 211 3.48 -5.79 -7.30
N ASN A 212 3.39 -5.06 -8.42
CA ASN A 212 3.75 -5.59 -9.74
C ASN A 212 5.26 -5.91 -9.83
N GLN A 213 6.13 -5.07 -9.26
CA GLN A 213 7.58 -5.30 -9.23
C GLN A 213 7.95 -6.55 -8.42
N GLN A 214 7.16 -6.89 -7.40
CA GLN A 214 7.30 -8.12 -6.62
C GLN A 214 6.66 -9.35 -7.30
N GLY A 215 6.11 -9.19 -8.52
CA GLY A 215 5.44 -10.28 -9.24
C GLY A 215 4.12 -10.72 -8.60
N ASN A 216 3.47 -9.85 -7.81
CA ASN A 216 2.22 -10.18 -7.14
C ASN A 216 1.07 -10.31 -8.15
N SER A 217 0.47 -11.49 -8.21
CA SER A 217 -0.62 -11.80 -9.14
C SER A 217 -2.01 -11.40 -8.61
N PHE A 218 -2.13 -11.04 -7.33
CA PHE A 218 -3.41 -10.66 -6.73
C PHE A 218 -3.75 -9.19 -6.98
N PRO A 219 -5.02 -8.86 -7.26
CA PRO A 219 -5.43 -7.48 -7.45
C PRO A 219 -5.42 -6.73 -6.12
N LEU A 220 -5.05 -5.44 -6.17
CA LEU A 220 -5.29 -4.51 -5.08
C LEU A 220 -6.79 -4.27 -4.92
N LEU A 221 -7.28 -4.36 -3.68
CA LEU A 221 -8.63 -4.03 -3.30
C LEU A 221 -8.68 -2.70 -2.54
N GLU A 222 -9.78 -1.98 -2.68
CA GLU A 222 -10.06 -0.73 -1.99
C GLU A 222 -11.40 -0.84 -1.26
N ARG A 223 -11.43 -0.52 0.04
CA ARG A 223 -12.66 -0.53 0.85
C ARG A 223 -12.56 0.46 2.00
N SER A 224 -13.52 1.38 2.11
CA SER A 224 -13.68 2.28 3.28
C SER A 224 -12.36 2.99 3.68
N ASN A 225 -11.65 3.58 2.72
CA ASN A 225 -10.33 4.22 2.87
C ASN A 225 -9.19 3.28 3.28
N MET A 226 -9.35 1.97 3.09
CA MET A 226 -8.28 1.00 3.24
C MET A 226 -7.91 0.38 1.89
N PHE A 227 -6.62 0.14 1.74
CA PHE A 227 -6.06 -0.70 0.71
C PHE A 227 -5.87 -2.11 1.28
N LEU A 228 -6.43 -3.12 0.62
CA LEU A 228 -6.26 -4.52 1.00
C LEU A 228 -5.52 -5.27 -0.11
N PHE A 229 -4.50 -6.03 0.25
CA PHE A 229 -3.71 -6.81 -0.70
C PHE A 229 -3.16 -8.09 -0.05
N LEU A 230 -2.92 -9.10 -0.89
CA LEU A 230 -2.37 -10.38 -0.44
C LEU A 230 -0.86 -10.44 -0.68
N LEU A 231 -0.16 -11.06 0.25
CA LEU A 231 1.29 -11.18 0.27
C LEU A 231 1.69 -12.66 0.51
N PRO A 232 2.49 -13.30 -0.35
CA PRO A 232 2.90 -14.70 -0.18
C PRO A 232 3.70 -15.00 1.11
N ASP A 233 3.33 -16.01 1.89
CA ASP A 233 4.06 -16.35 3.13
C ASP A 233 4.52 -17.81 3.11
N GLU A 234 5.31 -18.16 2.09
CA GLU A 234 6.06 -19.41 2.06
C GLU A 234 7.31 -19.31 2.94
N GLU A 235 7.86 -20.45 3.37
CA GLU A 235 8.93 -20.54 4.37
C GLU A 235 10.08 -19.55 4.13
N GLY A 236 10.09 -18.44 4.89
CA GLY A 236 11.10 -17.36 4.82
C GLY A 236 10.66 -16.09 4.08
N GLU A 237 9.64 -16.16 3.22
CA GLU A 237 9.14 -15.02 2.43
C GLU A 237 8.43 -13.96 3.29
N GLY A 238 7.65 -14.36 4.31
CA GLY A 238 6.91 -13.41 5.14
C GLY A 238 7.79 -12.41 5.87
N PHE A 239 9.00 -12.82 6.28
CA PHE A 239 9.98 -11.89 6.86
C PHE A 239 10.49 -10.88 5.82
N GLN A 240 10.80 -11.35 4.61
CA GLN A 240 11.29 -10.50 3.52
C GLN A 240 10.22 -9.50 3.08
N GLN A 241 8.97 -9.95 2.92
CA GLN A 241 7.85 -9.10 2.54
C GLN A 241 7.51 -8.09 3.62
N LYS A 242 7.52 -8.49 4.90
CA LYS A 242 7.36 -7.55 6.01
C LYS A 242 8.45 -6.48 6.00
N LYS A 243 9.71 -6.88 5.81
CA LYS A 243 10.85 -5.95 5.77
C LYS A 243 10.75 -4.99 4.58
N TRP A 244 10.40 -5.48 3.41
CA TRP A 244 10.16 -4.64 2.23
C TRP A 244 9.03 -3.65 2.49
N LEU A 245 7.91 -4.10 3.04
CA LEU A 245 6.75 -3.24 3.32
C LEU A 245 7.10 -2.16 4.35
N GLN A 246 7.89 -2.49 5.38
CA GLN A 246 8.43 -1.52 6.33
C GLN A 246 9.28 -0.45 5.66
N GLN A 247 10.20 -0.85 4.79
CA GLN A 247 11.08 0.09 4.07
C GLN A 247 10.29 1.01 3.15
N TRP A 248 9.30 0.46 2.45
CA TRP A 248 8.44 1.23 1.56
C TRP A 248 7.57 2.23 2.33
N LEU A 249 6.94 1.82 3.43
CA LEU A 249 6.17 2.71 4.31
C LEU A 249 7.02 3.87 4.86
N GLN A 250 8.28 3.58 5.22
CA GLN A 250 9.21 4.62 5.70
C GLN A 250 9.56 5.60 4.57
N THR A 251 9.80 5.11 3.36
CA THR A 251 10.13 5.95 2.19
C THR A 251 8.97 6.89 1.83
N LEU A 252 7.73 6.44 1.98
CA LEU A 252 6.55 7.30 1.77
C LEU A 252 6.40 8.39 2.83
N ALA A 253 6.70 8.05 4.10
CA ALA A 253 6.67 9.02 5.18
C ALA A 253 7.74 10.12 5.03
N ASP A 254 8.93 9.74 4.53
CA ASP A 254 10.08 10.62 4.37
C ASP A 254 10.10 11.39 3.03
N GLY A 255 9.17 11.09 2.11
CA GLY A 255 9.08 11.69 0.78
C GLY A 255 8.47 13.11 0.76
N GLU A 256 8.56 13.78 -0.39
CA GLU A 256 8.08 15.17 -0.58
C GLU A 256 6.57 15.36 -0.32
N GLU A 257 5.74 14.34 -0.63
CA GLU A 257 4.30 14.36 -0.34
C GLU A 257 3.98 14.01 1.14
N SER A 258 4.97 13.53 1.90
CA SER A 258 4.91 13.10 3.31
C SER A 258 3.63 12.32 3.66
N LEU A 259 3.35 11.29 2.88
CA LEU A 259 2.18 10.43 3.06
C LEU A 259 2.42 9.46 4.21
N SER A 260 1.73 9.70 5.33
CA SER A 260 1.82 8.83 6.49
C SER A 260 0.83 7.67 6.38
N LEU A 261 1.33 6.45 6.25
CA LEU A 261 0.54 5.23 6.13
C LEU A 261 0.82 4.30 7.30
N LEU A 262 -0.22 3.56 7.69
CA LEU A 262 -0.14 2.48 8.68
C LEU A 262 -0.54 1.16 8.02
N CYS A 263 0.05 0.07 8.48
CA CYS A 263 -0.26 -1.27 7.98
C CYS A 263 -0.51 -2.29 9.10
N GLY A 264 -1.54 -3.12 8.92
CA GLY A 264 -1.78 -4.32 9.71
C GLY A 264 -1.66 -5.57 8.85
N LEU A 265 -0.95 -6.58 9.34
CA LEU A 265 -0.81 -7.89 8.68
C LEU A 265 -1.60 -8.95 9.44
N SER A 266 -2.34 -9.80 8.72
CA SER A 266 -2.95 -11.00 9.29
C SER A 266 -1.91 -12.10 9.58
N ALA A 267 -2.36 -13.15 10.28
CA ALA A 267 -1.64 -14.42 10.23
C ALA A 267 -1.72 -15.04 8.82
N PRO A 268 -0.78 -15.92 8.44
CA PRO A 268 -0.85 -16.63 7.17
C PRO A 268 -2.10 -17.51 7.07
N VAL A 269 -2.73 -17.44 5.90
CA VAL A 269 -3.95 -18.13 5.52
C VAL A 269 -3.58 -19.28 4.62
N ARG A 270 -3.93 -20.51 5.02
CA ARG A 270 -3.65 -21.74 4.27
C ARG A 270 -4.89 -22.35 3.58
N GLN A 271 -6.06 -21.78 3.86
CA GLN A 271 -7.35 -22.29 3.40
C GLN A 271 -8.27 -21.12 3.08
N LEU A 272 -9.08 -21.25 2.02
CA LEU A 272 -9.99 -20.19 1.56
C LEU A 272 -10.98 -19.70 2.64
N GLN A 273 -11.39 -20.57 3.56
CA GLN A 273 -12.30 -20.21 4.66
C GLN A 273 -11.66 -19.27 5.68
N GLY A 274 -10.33 -19.14 5.67
CA GLY A 274 -9.58 -18.33 6.63
C GLY A 274 -9.54 -16.83 6.28
N TYR A 275 -9.89 -16.43 5.05
CA TYR A 275 -9.77 -15.03 4.62
C TYR A 275 -10.69 -14.04 5.37
N PRO A 276 -11.94 -14.36 5.73
CA PRO A 276 -12.75 -13.49 6.58
C PRO A 276 -12.11 -13.22 7.94
N ARG A 277 -11.52 -14.26 8.54
CA ARG A 277 -10.74 -14.12 9.78
C ARG A 277 -9.49 -13.28 9.54
N ALA A 278 -8.80 -13.48 8.42
CA ALA A 278 -7.62 -12.70 8.06
C ALA A 278 -7.93 -11.21 7.92
N LEU A 279 -9.09 -10.84 7.35
CA LEU A 279 -9.56 -9.45 7.30
C LEU A 279 -9.72 -8.86 8.69
N SER A 280 -10.38 -9.57 9.59
CA SER A 280 -10.52 -9.13 10.98
C SER A 280 -9.16 -8.95 11.65
N GLN A 281 -8.22 -9.87 11.42
CA GLN A 281 -6.87 -9.82 12.00
C GLN A 281 -6.05 -8.65 11.46
N ALA A 282 -6.03 -8.44 10.14
CA ALA A 282 -5.31 -7.34 9.51
C ALA A 282 -5.86 -5.99 9.97
N ARG A 283 -7.19 -5.85 10.08
CA ARG A 283 -7.83 -4.63 10.63
C ARG A 283 -7.50 -4.42 12.10
N GLN A 284 -7.61 -5.45 12.95
CA GLN A 284 -7.26 -5.34 14.36
C GLN A 284 -5.78 -4.97 14.56
N ALA A 285 -4.88 -5.52 13.74
CA ALA A 285 -3.48 -5.15 13.74
C ALA A 285 -3.27 -3.70 13.26
N LEU A 286 -4.00 -3.25 12.24
CA LEU A 286 -3.94 -1.88 11.74
C LEU A 286 -4.45 -0.87 12.77
N ASP A 287 -5.57 -1.15 13.44
CA ASP A 287 -6.11 -0.27 14.48
C ASP A 287 -5.18 -0.19 15.69
N LEU A 288 -4.59 -1.33 16.10
CA LEU A 288 -3.54 -1.33 17.13
C LEU A 288 -2.26 -0.63 16.65
N CYS A 289 -1.94 -0.66 15.36
CA CYS A 289 -0.81 0.09 14.81
C CYS A 289 -1.06 1.61 14.93
N ASP A 290 -2.29 2.05 14.72
CA ASP A 290 -2.71 3.44 14.87
C ASP A 290 -2.68 3.88 16.34
N THR A 291 -3.13 3.00 17.25
CA THR A 291 -3.07 3.27 18.68
C THR A 291 -1.65 3.18 19.25
N LEU A 292 -0.82 2.23 18.88
CA LEU A 292 0.51 2.05 19.48
C LEU A 292 1.60 2.88 18.80
N ARG A 293 1.35 3.33 17.56
CA ARG A 293 2.29 4.08 16.70
C ARG A 293 3.72 3.53 16.75
N PRO A 294 3.91 2.24 16.40
CA PRO A 294 5.26 1.69 16.34
C PRO A 294 6.08 2.46 15.30
N THR A 295 7.38 2.62 15.53
CA THR A 295 8.30 3.33 14.63
C THR A 295 8.27 2.77 13.22
N GLN A 296 8.02 1.47 13.09
CA GLN A 296 7.98 0.75 11.80
C GLN A 296 6.66 0.91 11.05
N ARG A 297 5.66 1.60 11.62
CA ARG A 297 4.33 1.86 11.02
C ARG A 297 3.58 0.61 10.54
N ILE A 298 3.96 -0.55 11.05
CA ILE A 298 3.37 -1.84 10.73
C ILE A 298 3.17 -2.67 12.00
N SER A 299 2.07 -3.40 12.07
CA SER A 299 1.80 -4.38 13.12
C SER A 299 1.47 -5.74 12.51
N ASP A 300 2.10 -6.79 13.04
CA ASP A 300 1.86 -8.17 12.63
C ASP A 300 0.98 -8.86 13.67
N TYR A 301 -0.19 -9.35 13.26
CA TYR A 301 -1.16 -9.99 14.14
C TYR A 301 -0.60 -11.17 14.95
N GLN A 302 0.34 -11.93 14.38
CA GLN A 302 0.97 -13.04 15.11
C GLN A 302 1.88 -12.54 16.24
N GLN A 303 2.46 -11.35 16.08
CA GLN A 303 3.43 -10.76 17.01
C GLN A 303 2.78 -9.89 18.09
N LEU A 304 1.47 -9.60 18.00
CA LEU A 304 0.76 -8.79 18.99
C LEU A 304 0.63 -9.44 20.39
N GLY A 305 0.87 -10.75 20.52
CA GLY A 305 0.85 -11.43 21.82
C GLY A 305 -0.49 -11.27 22.56
N PHE A 306 -0.47 -10.77 23.80
CA PHE A 306 -1.68 -10.55 24.61
C PHE A 306 -2.42 -9.26 24.26
N ILE A 307 -1.81 -8.33 23.50
CA ILE A 307 -2.41 -7.03 23.16
C ILE A 307 -3.70 -7.23 22.35
N LYS A 308 -3.73 -8.23 21.46
CA LYS A 308 -4.95 -8.62 20.72
C LYS A 308 -6.05 -9.22 21.61
N LEU A 309 -5.71 -9.77 22.78
CA LEU A 309 -6.70 -10.23 23.75
C LEU A 309 -7.32 -9.03 24.47
N LEU A 310 -6.51 -8.03 24.80
CA LEU A 310 -6.99 -6.78 25.39
C LEU A 310 -7.98 -6.06 24.49
N SER A 311 -7.70 -5.98 23.18
CA SER A 311 -8.64 -5.36 22.23
C SER A 311 -9.90 -6.19 21.93
N ALA A 312 -9.97 -7.44 22.41
CA ALA A 312 -11.20 -8.23 22.37
C ALA A 312 -12.10 -7.98 23.61
N VAL A 313 -11.59 -7.34 24.66
CA VAL A 313 -12.38 -7.00 25.85
C VAL A 313 -13.34 -5.86 25.50
N SER A 314 -14.64 -6.14 25.56
CA SER A 314 -15.68 -5.18 25.16
C SER A 314 -15.99 -4.11 26.22
N ASP A 315 -15.57 -4.33 27.48
CA ASP A 315 -15.79 -3.41 28.60
C ASP A 315 -14.51 -2.60 28.90
N PRO A 316 -14.44 -1.32 28.50
CA PRO A 316 -13.30 -0.47 28.79
C PRO A 316 -13.15 -0.15 30.28
N ALA A 317 -14.23 -0.22 31.07
CA ALA A 317 -14.17 0.05 32.50
C ALA A 317 -13.33 -1.01 33.21
N LEU A 318 -13.54 -2.29 32.88
CA LEU A 318 -12.73 -3.39 33.42
C LEU A 318 -11.22 -3.22 33.15
N LEU A 319 -10.86 -2.78 31.93
CA LEU A 319 -9.46 -2.51 31.60
C LEU A 319 -8.90 -1.34 32.41
N ASN A 320 -9.67 -0.26 32.54
CA ASN A 320 -9.28 0.91 33.33
C ASN A 320 -9.15 0.58 34.83
N ASP A 321 -10.08 -0.20 35.39
CA ASP A 321 -10.04 -0.64 36.79
C ASP A 321 -8.81 -1.50 37.04
N PHE A 322 -8.54 -2.50 36.18
CA PHE A 322 -7.31 -3.31 36.28
C PHE A 322 -6.03 -2.47 36.23
N MET A 323 -6.00 -1.46 35.35
CA MET A 323 -4.87 -0.54 35.25
C MET A 323 -4.73 0.31 36.53
N HIS A 324 -5.83 0.86 37.05
CA HIS A 324 -5.83 1.66 38.28
C HIS A 324 -5.46 0.83 39.52
N ASP A 325 -5.99 -0.38 39.64
CA ASP A 325 -5.69 -1.29 40.75
C ASP A 325 -4.21 -1.70 40.76
N THR A 326 -3.60 -1.83 39.58
CA THR A 326 -2.21 -2.27 39.46
C THR A 326 -1.20 -1.12 39.54
N LEU A 327 -1.48 0.00 38.87
CA LEU A 327 -0.52 1.09 38.66
C LEU A 327 -0.99 2.45 39.21
N GLY A 328 -2.25 2.59 39.62
CA GLY A 328 -2.82 3.85 40.08
C GLY A 328 -2.09 4.42 41.29
N CYS A 329 -1.59 3.56 42.20
CA CYS A 329 -0.80 3.99 43.35
C CYS A 329 0.57 4.60 42.99
N LEU A 330 1.05 4.40 41.75
CA LEU A 330 2.29 4.96 41.23
C LEU A 330 2.09 6.32 40.54
N ILE A 331 0.84 6.70 40.27
CA ILE A 331 0.48 8.02 39.74
C ILE A 331 0.39 8.97 40.94
N GLU A 332 1.27 9.98 40.98
CA GLU A 332 1.33 10.95 42.09
C GLU A 332 0.76 12.31 41.66
N PRO A 333 -0.57 12.51 41.60
CA PRO A 333 -1.18 13.77 41.20
C PRO A 333 -0.75 14.89 42.18
N GLY A 334 -0.29 16.02 41.63
CA GLY A 334 0.19 17.18 42.41
C GLY A 334 1.70 17.27 42.60
N ARG A 335 2.49 16.29 42.14
CA ARG A 335 3.96 16.43 42.04
C ARG A 335 4.37 17.04 40.69
N LYS A 336 5.59 17.62 40.66
CA LYS A 336 6.20 18.14 39.41
C LYS A 336 6.31 17.10 38.30
N ALA A 337 6.44 15.81 38.65
CA ALA A 337 6.49 14.69 37.72
C ALA A 337 5.56 13.57 38.21
N PRO A 338 4.25 13.62 37.92
CA PRO A 338 3.26 12.66 38.40
C PRO A 338 3.49 11.21 37.93
N TRP A 339 4.20 11.04 36.82
CA TRP A 339 4.39 9.76 36.12
C TRP A 339 5.80 9.16 36.31
N LEU A 340 6.62 9.77 37.17
CA LEU A 340 8.05 9.41 37.31
C LEU A 340 8.28 7.95 37.72
N LEU A 341 7.45 7.43 38.64
CA LEU A 341 7.55 6.06 39.11
C LEU A 341 7.07 5.05 38.05
N LEU A 342 6.06 5.43 37.27
CA LEU A 342 5.59 4.67 36.11
C LEU A 342 6.66 4.55 35.03
N GLU A 343 7.32 5.66 34.66
CA GLU A 343 8.44 5.67 33.71
C GLU A 343 9.61 4.78 34.18
N THR A 344 9.89 4.85 35.50
CA THR A 344 10.94 4.03 36.10
C THR A 344 10.57 2.53 36.06
N LEU A 345 9.33 2.18 36.40
CA LEU A 345 8.84 0.80 36.34
C LEU A 345 8.84 0.28 34.91
N GLU A 346 8.34 1.06 33.95
CA GLU A 346 8.36 0.69 32.53
C GLU A 346 9.78 0.39 32.04
N THR A 347 10.75 1.23 32.37
CA THR A 347 12.14 1.02 31.96
C THR A 347 12.74 -0.23 32.61
N LEU A 348 12.40 -0.50 33.88
CA LEU A 348 12.84 -1.73 34.55
C LEU A 348 12.27 -2.99 33.88
N LEU A 349 10.99 -2.97 33.50
CA LEU A 349 10.35 -4.09 32.81
C LEU A 349 10.95 -4.30 31.41
N GLN A 350 11.25 -3.23 30.67
CA GLN A 350 11.90 -3.30 29.35
C GLN A 350 13.32 -3.88 29.43
N GLU A 351 14.04 -3.63 30.52
CA GLU A 351 15.37 -4.16 30.76
C GLU A 351 15.34 -5.49 31.56
N ASN A 352 14.21 -6.21 31.61
CA ASN A 352 14.05 -7.48 32.33
C ASN A 352 14.52 -7.43 33.80
N GLY A 353 14.38 -6.28 34.46
CA GLY A 353 14.82 -6.06 35.84
C GLY A 353 16.32 -5.77 36.02
N TYR A 354 17.10 -5.65 34.95
CA TYR A 354 18.51 -5.29 35.03
C TYR A 354 18.70 -3.81 35.42
N VAL A 355 18.83 -3.56 36.72
CA VAL A 355 18.93 -2.22 37.33
C VAL A 355 20.03 -1.36 36.71
N VAL A 356 21.19 -1.92 36.37
CA VAL A 356 22.30 -1.14 35.78
C VAL A 356 21.92 -0.60 34.40
N ARG A 357 21.37 -1.45 33.53
CA ARG A 357 20.92 -1.04 32.19
C ARG A 357 19.78 -0.03 32.25
N ALA A 358 18.85 -0.23 33.19
CA ALA A 358 17.76 0.71 33.41
C ALA A 358 18.25 2.08 33.92
N ALA A 359 19.29 2.11 34.77
CA ALA A 359 19.91 3.34 35.25
C ALA A 359 20.57 4.12 34.10
N ASP A 360 21.32 3.42 33.26
CA ASP A 360 21.97 4.00 32.08
C ASP A 360 20.93 4.57 31.10
N ARG A 361 19.87 3.81 30.83
CA ARG A 361 18.78 4.21 29.92
C ARG A 361 18.00 5.44 30.42
N LEU A 362 17.81 5.56 31.73
CA LEU A 362 17.16 6.71 32.35
C LEU A 362 18.12 7.89 32.60
N GLY A 363 19.43 7.72 32.35
CA GLY A 363 20.45 8.72 32.68
C GLY A 363 20.56 9.01 34.19
N LEU A 364 20.30 8.00 35.03
CA LEU A 364 20.25 8.14 36.49
C LEU A 364 21.44 7.45 37.17
N HIS A 365 21.85 7.99 38.32
CA HIS A 365 22.77 7.28 39.19
C HIS A 365 22.07 6.07 39.85
N ARG A 366 22.81 4.96 40.02
CA ARG A 366 22.30 3.69 40.57
C ARG A 366 21.58 3.85 41.92
N ASN A 367 22.09 4.72 42.80
CA ASN A 367 21.47 5.01 44.10
C ASN A 367 20.07 5.62 43.96
N THR A 368 19.91 6.56 43.02
CA THR A 368 18.61 7.20 42.76
C THR A 368 17.62 6.20 42.20
N LEU A 369 18.05 5.32 41.30
CA LEU A 369 17.19 4.25 40.77
C LEU A 369 16.77 3.27 41.88
N HIS A 370 17.69 2.86 42.75
CA HIS A 370 17.36 2.00 43.90
C HIS A 370 16.32 2.64 44.82
N GLN A 371 16.43 3.94 45.11
CA GLN A 371 15.43 4.66 45.90
C GLN A 371 14.05 4.67 45.23
N ARG A 372 13.99 4.82 43.90
CA ARG A 372 12.73 4.75 43.15
C ARG A 372 12.13 3.34 43.15
N ILE A 373 12.97 2.31 42.99
CA ILE A 373 12.54 0.90 43.08
C ILE A 373 11.94 0.63 44.45
N GLN A 374 12.64 0.96 45.55
CA GLN A 374 12.13 0.77 46.91
C GLN A 374 10.80 1.49 47.15
N ARG A 375 10.63 2.68 46.55
CA ARG A 375 9.37 3.42 46.63
C ARG A 375 8.25 2.73 45.85
N ILE A 376 8.53 2.22 44.66
CA ILE A 376 7.57 1.43 43.86
C ILE A 376 7.12 0.21 44.70
N GLU A 377 8.06 -0.56 45.23
CA GLU A 377 7.77 -1.77 46.02
C GLU A 377 6.95 -1.46 47.28
N LYS A 378 7.22 -0.32 47.93
CA LYS A 378 6.46 0.14 49.10
C LYS A 378 5.02 0.53 48.74
N LEU A 379 4.80 1.15 47.58
CA LEU A 379 3.48 1.60 47.14
C LEU A 379 2.63 0.45 46.59
N THR A 380 3.25 -0.49 45.88
CA THR A 380 2.57 -1.64 45.27
C THR A 380 2.40 -2.79 46.25
N GLY A 381 3.22 -2.85 47.30
CA GLY A 381 3.27 -3.98 48.24
C GLY A 381 3.96 -5.22 47.69
N TYR A 382 4.52 -5.15 46.48
CA TYR A 382 5.20 -6.26 45.82
C TYR A 382 6.63 -5.88 45.42
N PRO A 383 7.60 -6.78 45.58
CA PRO A 383 8.89 -6.64 44.92
C PRO A 383 8.72 -6.50 43.40
N VAL A 384 9.51 -5.64 42.74
CA VAL A 384 9.40 -5.47 41.28
C VAL A 384 9.74 -6.77 40.53
N SER A 385 10.58 -7.61 41.13
CA SER A 385 10.92 -8.95 40.62
C SER A 385 9.83 -10.00 40.81
N HIS A 386 8.73 -9.70 41.52
CA HIS A 386 7.66 -10.66 41.77
C HIS A 386 6.96 -11.03 40.46
N PRO A 387 6.94 -12.31 40.03
CA PRO A 387 6.50 -12.70 38.69
C PRO A 387 5.07 -12.24 38.33
N GLN A 388 4.12 -12.38 39.26
CA GLN A 388 2.74 -11.97 39.03
C GLN A 388 2.60 -10.45 38.92
N PHE A 389 3.37 -9.70 39.73
CA PHE A 389 3.32 -8.24 39.70
C PHE A 389 3.96 -7.75 38.39
N HIS A 390 5.09 -8.34 37.99
CA HIS A 390 5.75 -8.05 36.73
C HIS A 390 4.80 -8.24 35.53
N LEU A 391 4.06 -9.36 35.48
CA LEU A 391 3.07 -9.61 34.44
C LEU A 391 1.93 -8.59 34.49
N ASN A 392 1.30 -8.39 35.66
CA ASN A 392 0.18 -7.47 35.80
C ASN A 392 0.59 -6.03 35.45
N ALA A 393 1.74 -5.57 35.92
CA ALA A 393 2.28 -4.25 35.63
C ALA A 393 2.59 -4.08 34.12
N SER A 394 3.14 -5.11 33.48
CA SER A 394 3.38 -5.10 32.04
C SER A 394 2.08 -4.96 31.25
N VAL A 395 1.04 -5.70 31.63
CA VAL A 395 -0.30 -5.62 31.01
C VAL A 395 -0.95 -4.25 31.27
N ALA A 396 -0.92 -3.78 32.52
CA ALA A 396 -1.50 -2.49 32.91
C ALA A 396 -0.82 -1.31 32.20
N LEU A 397 0.50 -1.37 31.97
CA LEU A 397 1.22 -0.36 31.17
C LEU A 397 0.76 -0.33 29.72
N VAL A 398 0.48 -1.51 29.11
CA VAL A 398 -0.08 -1.57 27.76
C VAL A 398 -1.48 -0.97 27.74
N ILE A 399 -2.34 -1.32 28.70
CA ILE A 399 -3.70 -0.75 28.81
C ILE A 399 -3.63 0.77 28.95
N TRP A 400 -2.74 1.27 29.81
CA TRP A 400 -2.54 2.71 29.99
C TRP A 400 -2.15 3.42 28.69
N ARG A 401 -1.29 2.84 27.84
CA ARG A 401 -0.96 3.41 26.52
C ARG A 401 -2.15 3.41 25.57
N LEU A 402 -2.93 2.32 25.59
CA LEU A 402 -4.14 2.21 24.76
C LEU A 402 -5.18 3.27 25.15
N SER A 403 -5.31 3.61 26.45
CA SER A 403 -6.27 4.62 26.92
C SER A 403 -5.80 6.06 26.73
N GLN A 404 -4.50 6.34 26.84
CA GLN A 404 -3.91 7.69 26.64
C GLN A 404 -4.16 8.27 25.24
N ASN A 405 -4.24 7.43 24.20
CA ASN A 405 -4.43 7.91 22.83
C ASN A 405 -5.89 8.24 22.49
N HIS A 406 -6.86 7.79 23.28
CA HIS A 406 -8.23 8.32 23.21
C HIS A 406 -8.36 9.73 23.80
N LEU A 407 -7.39 10.17 24.62
CA LEU A 407 -7.38 11.49 25.26
C LEU A 407 -6.59 12.55 24.45
N GLN A 408 -5.90 12.16 23.37
CA GLN A 408 -5.14 13.08 22.50
C GLN A 408 -5.92 13.62 21.29
N ASP A 409 -7.21 13.33 21.19
CA ASP A 409 -8.12 14.12 20.34
C ASP A 409 -8.69 15.26 21.20
N PRO A 410 -8.10 16.47 21.20
CA PRO A 410 -8.78 17.60 21.79
C PRO A 410 -10.05 17.92 20.97
N PRO A 411 -11.14 18.38 21.62
CA PRO A 411 -12.37 18.80 20.95
C PRO A 411 -12.15 19.92 19.93
#